data_AF-A0A522AZI3-F1
#
_entry.id   AF-A0A522AZI3-F1
#
_cell.length_a   1.000
_cell.length_b   1.000
_cell.length_c   1.000
_cell.angle_alpha   90.00
_cell.angle_beta   90.00
_cell.angle_gamma   90.00
#
_symmetry.space_group_name_H-M   'P 1'
#
loop_
_entity.id
_entity.type
_entity.pdbx_description
1 polymer ?
#
loop_
_entity_poly.entity_id
_entity_poly.type
_entity_poly.pdbx_seq_one_letter_code
_entity_poly.pdbx_strand_id
1 'polypeptide(L)'
;MPTLNWIGKDAVVRHHQEVPFRLLEPVAELSCGAPDSGNLIVQGDNLHALKALLPRYAGQVKCIYIDPPYNTGNEGWAYNDNVNSPEIRRWLGEVVGREGE
;
A
#
# COMPACT_ATOMS: atom_id res chain seq x y z
N MET A 1 -10.43 10.41 23.74
CA MET A 1 -9.31 10.45 22.77
C MET A 1 -9.83 11.03 21.47
N PRO A 2 -9.09 11.92 20.81
CA PRO A 2 -9.48 12.41 19.48
C PRO A 2 -9.45 11.28 18.45
N THR A 3 -10.36 11.31 17.49
CA THR A 3 -10.47 10.31 16.41
C THR A 3 -10.56 10.99 15.05
N LEU A 4 -9.78 10.52 14.08
CA LEU A 4 -9.91 10.91 12.67
C LEU A 4 -10.91 9.98 11.98
N ASN A 5 -11.97 10.52 11.36
CA ASN A 5 -12.97 9.75 10.61
C ASN A 5 -13.05 10.25 9.16
N TRP A 6 -13.32 9.33 8.24
CA TRP A 6 -13.46 9.61 6.80
C TRP A 6 -14.41 8.59 6.16
N ILE A 7 -14.91 8.93 4.97
CA ILE A 7 -15.77 8.03 4.19
C ILE A 7 -15.04 6.71 3.89
N GLY A 8 -15.68 5.57 4.16
CA GLY A 8 -15.11 4.25 3.86
C GLY A 8 -14.10 3.70 4.89
N LYS A 9 -13.82 4.43 5.99
CA LYS A 9 -12.91 3.95 7.06
C LYS A 9 -13.22 2.53 7.52
N ASP A 10 -14.48 2.24 7.83
CA ASP A 10 -14.90 0.93 8.37
C ASP A 10 -14.78 -0.22 7.37
N ALA A 11 -14.80 0.10 6.08
CA ALA A 11 -14.53 -0.87 5.01
C ALA A 11 -13.03 -1.18 4.94
N VAL A 12 -12.18 -0.14 4.92
CA VAL A 12 -10.72 -0.29 4.78
C VAL A 12 -10.09 -0.98 6.00
N VAL A 13 -10.54 -0.65 7.22
CA VAL A 13 -9.99 -1.24 8.46
C VAL A 13 -10.12 -2.76 8.48
N ARG A 14 -11.17 -3.32 7.87
CA ARG A 14 -11.41 -4.77 7.81
C ARG A 14 -10.97 -5.40 6.50
N HIS A 15 -10.67 -4.62 5.47
CA HIS A 15 -10.31 -5.14 4.16
C HIS A 15 -9.11 -6.11 4.21
N HIS A 16 -8.15 -5.86 5.10
CA HIS A 16 -7.02 -6.78 5.29
C HIS A 16 -7.47 -8.19 5.72
N GLN A 17 -8.68 -8.41 6.21
CA GLN A 17 -9.19 -9.74 6.58
C GLN A 17 -9.71 -10.49 5.36
N GLU A 18 -10.18 -9.77 4.35
CA GLU A 18 -10.77 -10.31 3.11
C GLU A 18 -9.70 -10.71 2.09
N VAL A 19 -8.55 -10.06 2.12
CA VAL A 19 -7.46 -10.35 1.18
C VAL A 19 -6.90 -11.77 1.48
N PRO A 20 -6.77 -12.67 0.49
CA PRO A 20 -6.22 -13.99 0.73
C PRO A 20 -4.70 -13.93 0.97
N PHE A 21 -4.19 -14.86 1.76
CA PHE A 21 -2.75 -15.14 1.80
C PHE A 21 -2.30 -15.78 0.47
N ARG A 22 -1.08 -15.50 0.05
CA ARG A 22 -0.44 -16.11 -1.14
C ARG A 22 0.95 -16.62 -0.79
N LEU A 23 1.36 -17.70 -1.44
CA LEU A 23 2.74 -18.19 -1.35
C LEU A 23 3.66 -17.35 -2.24
N LEU A 24 4.90 -17.19 -1.81
CA LEU A 24 5.96 -16.63 -2.65
C LEU A 24 6.47 -17.72 -3.60
N GLU A 25 6.48 -17.41 -4.90
CA GLU A 25 7.01 -18.29 -5.93
C GLU A 25 8.37 -17.75 -6.40
N PRO A 26 9.46 -18.53 -6.27
CA PRO A 26 10.77 -18.10 -6.73
C PRO A 26 10.81 -18.10 -8.27
N VAL A 27 11.27 -17.00 -8.86
CA VAL A 27 11.51 -16.89 -10.30
C VAL A 27 13.01 -17.04 -10.55
N ALA A 28 13.45 -18.27 -10.84
CA ALA A 28 14.87 -18.60 -10.96
C ALA A 28 15.61 -17.72 -11.98
N GLU A 29 14.94 -17.40 -13.10
CA GLU A 29 15.48 -16.59 -14.21
C GLU A 29 15.80 -15.14 -13.81
N LEU A 30 15.10 -14.60 -12.81
CA LEU A 30 15.28 -13.22 -12.32
C LEU A 30 16.04 -13.17 -10.99
N SER A 31 16.32 -14.33 -10.40
CA SER A 31 17.01 -14.43 -9.11
C SER A 31 18.53 -14.28 -9.30
N CYS A 32 19.18 -13.58 -8.38
CA CYS A 32 20.63 -13.38 -8.41
C CYS A 32 21.24 -13.42 -7.00
N GLY A 33 22.53 -13.72 -6.92
CA GLY A 33 23.25 -13.83 -5.66
C GLY A 33 23.10 -15.18 -4.96
N ALA A 34 23.56 -15.25 -3.71
CA ALA A 34 23.53 -16.47 -2.91
C ALA A 34 22.09 -16.77 -2.43
N PRO A 35 21.61 -18.03 -2.54
CA PRO A 35 20.26 -18.42 -2.12
C PRO A 35 19.93 -18.14 -0.65
N ASP A 36 20.95 -18.06 0.21
CA ASP A 36 20.86 -17.86 1.65
C ASP A 36 21.17 -16.42 2.09
N SER A 37 21.31 -15.48 1.14
CA SER A 37 21.63 -14.07 1.44
C SER A 37 20.59 -13.35 2.29
N GLY A 38 19.35 -13.88 2.36
CA GLY A 38 18.23 -13.31 3.11
C GLY A 38 17.56 -12.11 2.43
N ASN A 39 18.06 -11.65 1.28
CA ASN A 39 17.48 -10.56 0.50
C ASN A 39 16.38 -11.07 -0.43
N LEU A 40 15.31 -10.28 -0.60
CA LEU A 40 14.16 -10.63 -1.43
C LEU A 40 13.70 -9.41 -2.23
N ILE A 41 13.38 -9.63 -3.50
CA ILE A 41 12.58 -8.72 -4.33
C ILE A 41 11.26 -9.44 -4.60
N VAL A 42 10.15 -8.83 -4.19
CA VAL A 42 8.80 -9.42 -4.34
C VAL A 42 8.02 -8.59 -5.33
N GLN A 43 7.58 -9.21 -6.44
CA GLN A 43 6.69 -8.59 -7.40
C GLN A 43 5.23 -8.90 -7.05
N GLY A 44 4.41 -7.86 -6.92
CA GLY A 44 2.97 -8.00 -6.70
C GLY A 44 2.35 -6.76 -6.08
N ASP A 45 1.04 -6.83 -5.86
CA ASP A 45 0.33 -5.88 -5.02
C ASP A 45 0.91 -5.93 -3.59
N ASN A 46 1.16 -4.76 -3.01
CA ASN A 46 1.90 -4.65 -1.75
C ASN A 46 1.17 -5.30 -0.57
N LEU A 47 -0.16 -5.25 -0.51
CA LEU A 47 -0.94 -5.87 0.56
C LEU A 47 -0.86 -7.40 0.49
N HIS A 48 -0.88 -7.97 -0.71
CA HIS A 48 -0.65 -9.40 -0.91
C HIS A 48 0.79 -9.80 -0.57
N ALA A 49 1.78 -9.02 -0.99
CA ALA A 49 3.19 -9.27 -0.68
C ALA A 49 3.45 -9.23 0.83
N LEU A 50 2.95 -8.21 1.53
CA LEU A 50 3.09 -8.09 2.98
C LEU A 50 2.45 -9.29 3.70
N LYS A 51 1.27 -9.75 3.26
CA LYS A 51 0.63 -10.96 3.79
C LYS A 51 1.47 -12.21 3.60
N ALA A 52 2.06 -12.38 2.41
CA ALA A 52 2.94 -13.52 2.12
C ALA A 52 4.17 -13.54 3.04
N LEU A 53 4.67 -12.37 3.43
CA LEU A 53 5.85 -12.22 4.28
C LEU A 53 5.56 -12.40 5.79
N LEU A 54 4.31 -12.22 6.24
CA LEU A 54 3.93 -12.27 7.66
C LEU A 54 4.45 -13.51 8.40
N PRO A 55 4.31 -14.76 7.90
CA PRO A 55 4.73 -15.95 8.63
C PRO A 55 6.23 -15.98 8.96
N ARG A 56 7.06 -15.31 8.15
CA ARG A 56 8.51 -15.34 8.27
C ARG A 56 9.10 -14.08 8.90
N TYR A 57 8.50 -12.91 8.67
CA TYR A 57 9.10 -11.61 9.01
C TYR A 57 8.31 -10.77 10.02
N ALA A 58 7.15 -11.25 10.50
CA ALA A 58 6.39 -10.55 11.53
C ALA A 58 7.27 -10.27 12.77
N GLY A 59 7.25 -9.03 13.25
CA GLY A 59 8.02 -8.58 14.41
C GLY A 59 9.54 -8.48 14.21
N GLN A 60 10.06 -8.74 13.00
CA GLN A 60 11.50 -8.78 12.72
C GLN A 60 12.01 -7.59 11.89
N VAL A 61 11.12 -6.80 11.31
CA VAL A 61 11.48 -5.66 10.46
C VAL A 61 11.98 -4.49 11.31
N LYS A 62 13.26 -4.16 11.19
CA LYS A 62 13.91 -3.06 11.93
C LYS A 62 13.53 -1.68 11.40
N CYS A 63 13.37 -1.54 10.08
CA CYS A 63 13.11 -0.27 9.41
C CYS A 63 12.23 -0.51 8.19
N ILE A 64 11.27 0.38 7.98
CA ILE A 64 10.42 0.41 6.78
C ILE A 64 10.63 1.78 6.15
N TYR A 65 10.97 1.80 4.86
CA TYR A 65 11.01 3.00 4.04
C TYR A 65 10.00 2.83 2.91
N ILE A 66 9.08 3.78 2.77
CA ILE A 66 8.07 3.80 1.71
C ILE A 66 7.95 5.21 1.14
N ASP A 67 7.68 5.27 -0.17
CA ASP A 67 7.39 6.49 -0.91
C ASP A 67 6.02 6.30 -1.61
N PRO A 68 4.91 6.39 -0.86
CA PRO A 68 3.56 6.19 -1.42
C PRO A 68 3.14 7.40 -2.27
N PRO A 69 2.09 7.29 -3.11
CA PRO A 69 1.49 8.46 -3.74
C PRO A 69 1.03 9.49 -2.70
N TYR A 70 1.37 10.76 -2.93
CA TYR A 70 1.10 11.91 -2.06
C TYR A 70 -0.30 12.51 -2.25
N ASN A 71 -1.03 12.10 -3.29
CA ASN A 71 -2.33 12.64 -3.68
C ASN A 71 -2.29 14.14 -4.03
N THR A 72 -1.27 14.59 -4.76
CA THR A 72 -1.15 15.99 -5.22
C THR A 72 -2.10 16.36 -6.35
N GLY A 73 -2.72 15.37 -7.00
CA GLY A 73 -3.50 15.58 -8.22
C GLY A 73 -2.64 15.81 -9.47
N ASN A 74 -1.31 15.66 -9.36
CA ASN A 74 -0.41 15.71 -10.51
C ASN A 74 -0.44 14.40 -11.29
N GLU A 75 -0.92 14.46 -12.53
CA GLU A 75 -0.96 13.32 -13.46
C GLU A 75 0.21 13.32 -14.46
N GLY A 76 1.06 14.36 -14.45
CA GLY A 76 2.19 14.52 -15.37
C GLY A 76 3.51 13.88 -14.92
N TRP A 77 3.52 13.17 -13.79
CA TRP A 77 4.68 12.47 -13.24
C TRP A 77 4.69 10.99 -13.68
N ALA A 78 5.84 10.29 -13.51
CA ALA A 78 5.98 8.87 -13.87
C ALA A 78 5.00 7.95 -13.11
N TYR A 79 4.46 8.42 -11.99
CA TYR A 79 3.42 7.76 -11.22
C TYR A 79 2.18 8.64 -11.15
N ASN A 80 1.02 8.05 -11.41
CA ASN A 80 -0.27 8.73 -11.23
C ASN A 80 -0.48 8.94 -9.73
N ASP A 81 -0.33 10.19 -9.31
CA ASP A 81 -0.45 10.62 -7.92
C ASP A 81 -1.84 11.21 -7.63
N ASN A 82 -2.87 10.74 -8.33
CA ASN A 82 -4.23 11.24 -8.16
C ASN A 82 -5.12 10.16 -7.55
N VAL A 83 -5.89 10.52 -6.53
CA VAL A 83 -7.02 9.69 -6.08
C VAL A 83 -8.06 9.66 -7.20
N ASN A 84 -8.33 8.47 -7.74
CA ASN A 84 -9.22 8.30 -8.90
C ASN A 84 -10.65 7.84 -8.54
N SER A 85 -10.95 7.52 -7.28
CA SER A 85 -12.33 7.15 -6.88
C SER A 85 -13.28 8.35 -7.01
N PRO A 86 -14.37 8.24 -7.78
CA PRO A 86 -15.37 9.30 -7.90
C PRO A 86 -16.01 9.68 -6.56
N GLU A 87 -16.24 8.69 -5.69
CA GLU A 87 -16.83 8.88 -4.36
C GLU A 87 -15.89 9.68 -3.45
N ILE A 88 -14.60 9.32 -3.43
CA ILE A 88 -13.61 10.02 -2.61
C ILE A 88 -13.39 11.44 -3.13
N ARG A 89 -13.32 11.63 -4.45
CA ARG A 89 -13.20 12.97 -5.07
C ARG A 89 -14.36 13.89 -4.67
N ARG A 90 -15.59 13.38 -4.73
CA ARG A 90 -16.79 14.13 -4.31
C ARG A 90 -16.71 14.51 -2.83
N TRP A 91 -16.41 13.53 -1.98
CA TRP A 91 -16.32 13.74 -0.54
C TRP A 91 -15.22 14.74 -0.15
N LEU A 92 -14.04 14.65 -0.76
CA LEU A 92 -12.96 15.61 -0.52
C LEU A 92 -13.38 17.03 -0.90
N GLY A 93 -14.06 17.20 -2.04
CA GLY A 93 -14.57 18.51 -2.47
C GLY A 93 -15.66 19.08 -1.54
N GLU A 94 -16.46 18.23 -0.89
CA GLU A 94 -17.51 18.65 0.05
C GLU A 94 -16.97 18.96 1.46
N VAL A 95 -15.97 18.21 1.93
CA VAL A 95 -15.56 18.21 3.36
C VAL A 95 -14.27 18.98 3.62
N VAL A 96 -13.30 18.91 2.71
CA VAL A 96 -11.96 19.51 2.93
C VAL A 96 -11.86 20.91 2.32
N GLY A 97 -12.73 21.25 1.37
CA GLY A 97 -12.66 22.51 0.62
C GLY A 97 -11.49 22.54 -0.36
N ARG A 98 -11.28 23.67 -1.03
CA ARG A 98 -10.05 23.89 -1.82
C ARG A 98 -8.95 24.39 -0.88
N GLU A 99 -7.69 24.02 -1.13
CA GLU A 99 -6.57 24.59 -0.38
C GLU A 99 -6.63 26.12 -0.40
N GLY A 100 -6.77 26.75 0.78
CA GLY A 100 -6.78 28.21 0.94
C GLY A 100 -8.11 28.87 1.31
N GLU A 101 -9.16 28.11 1.63
CA GLU A 101 -10.35 28.61 2.37
C GLU A 101 -10.24 28.40 3.89
#